data_AF-A0A2V8FMQ2-F1
#
_entry.id   AF-A0A2V8FMQ2-F1
#
_cell.length_a   1.000
_cell.length_b   1.000
_cell.length_c   1.000
_cell.angle_alpha   90.00
_cell.angle_beta   90.00
_cell.angle_gamma   90.00
#
_symmetry.space_group_name_H-M   'P 1'
#
loop_
_entity.id
_entity.type
_entity.pdbx_description
1 polymer ?
#
loop_
_entity_poly.entity_id
_entity_poly.type
_entity_poly.pdbx_seq_one_letter_code
_entity_poly.pdbx_strand_id
1 'polypeptide(L)'
;MNALSRRIFVLVGLVLIPRLLFAQASITGTVKDPSGGVLPGVTVEASSEALIEKVRTAVTDGTGQYRIVDLRAGTYTVTFTLTGFNTYKREGIELTGSFTASVNADLKVGALEESVTVTGESPVVDTQSVRRQTVLSNDVIGSIPAARAYAGLMMLIPGTVTQAGGNLDIQVTPGMLVFGGAGGRNNEARLQVDGLNTGAAFNGAGVSSYVPDIGNAQEIATTSSGGLGESEVGGPTFSIVPKTGGNSLKGSIYQSNVTKGMVGDNYTEALRIAGLSTPGKLFKLWDTNIGIGGPIVNDRLWFFGQFRDEGSHRTIPGMFANANAGDPAKRTYLADRSRP
;
A
#
# COMPACT_ATOMS: atom_id res chain seq x y z
N MET A 1 -22.54 23.69 -27.55
CA MET A 1 -21.89 22.41 -27.16
C MET A 1 -22.34 21.34 -28.12
N ASN A 2 -21.41 20.79 -28.91
CA ASN A 2 -21.73 19.81 -29.96
C ASN A 2 -22.17 18.48 -29.33
N ALA A 3 -22.98 17.68 -30.04
CA ALA A 3 -23.44 16.38 -29.54
C ALA A 3 -22.28 15.46 -29.11
N LEU A 4 -21.11 15.60 -29.74
CA LEU A 4 -19.88 14.91 -29.38
C LEU A 4 -19.31 15.34 -28.03
N SER A 5 -19.28 16.65 -27.73
CA SER A 5 -18.80 17.14 -26.43
C SER A 5 -19.71 16.72 -25.29
N ARG A 6 -21.02 16.62 -25.56
CA ARG A 6 -22.01 16.15 -24.58
C ARG A 6 -21.87 14.64 -24.29
N ARG A 7 -21.56 13.83 -25.30
CA ARG A 7 -21.28 12.39 -25.14
C ARG A 7 -19.97 12.14 -24.39
N ILE A 8 -18.92 12.92 -24.67
CA ILE A 8 -17.65 12.86 -23.93
C ILE A 8 -17.86 13.25 -22.46
N PHE A 9 -18.62 14.30 -22.18
CA PHE A 9 -18.93 14.70 -20.80
C PHE A 9 -19.71 13.63 -20.03
N VAL A 10 -20.66 12.96 -20.69
CA VAL A 10 -21.43 11.86 -20.08
C VAL A 10 -20.55 10.64 -19.84
N LEU A 11 -19.66 10.29 -20.78
CA LEU A 11 -18.69 9.19 -20.62
C LEU A 11 -17.68 9.48 -19.50
N VAL A 12 -17.13 10.70 -19.44
CA VAL A 12 -16.25 11.13 -18.34
C VAL A 12 -17.00 11.13 -17.01
N GLY A 13 -18.25 11.59 -16.98
CA GLY A 13 -19.11 11.53 -15.80
C GLY A 13 -19.43 10.11 -15.33
N LEU A 14 -19.56 9.16 -16.27
CA LEU A 14 -19.80 7.73 -15.96
C LEU A 14 -18.54 7.02 -15.44
N VAL A 15 -17.34 7.44 -15.88
CA VAL A 15 -16.06 6.93 -15.36
C VAL A 15 -15.74 7.51 -13.98
N LEU A 16 -16.25 8.71 -13.66
CA LEU A 16 -16.08 9.38 -12.37
C LEU A 16 -17.10 8.96 -11.30
N ILE A 17 -17.95 7.96 -11.54
CA ILE A 17 -18.85 7.44 -10.50
C ILE A 17 -17.96 6.78 -9.42
N PRO A 18 -17.89 7.35 -8.20
CA PRO A 18 -17.08 6.76 -7.15
C PRO A 18 -17.67 5.41 -6.79
N ARG A 19 -16.86 4.35 -6.92
CA ARG A 19 -17.20 3.05 -6.32
C ARG A 19 -16.96 3.16 -4.82
N LEU A 20 -17.91 2.68 -4.02
CA LEU A 20 -17.71 2.52 -2.58
C LEU A 20 -16.61 1.48 -2.38
N LEU A 21 -15.42 1.94 -2.02
CA LEU A 21 -14.32 1.12 -1.54
C LEU A 21 -14.39 1.14 0.00
N PHE A 22 -14.48 -0.04 0.60
CA PHE A 22 -14.56 -0.20 2.04
C PHE A 22 -13.15 -0.19 2.62
N ALA A 23 -12.85 0.75 3.51
CA ALA A 23 -11.62 0.73 4.29
C ALA A 23 -11.65 -0.45 5.29
N GLN A 24 -10.49 -0.99 5.69
CA GLN A 24 -10.44 -2.26 6.44
C GLN A 24 -10.13 -2.11 7.94
N ALA A 25 -9.72 -0.94 8.42
CA ALA A 25 -9.43 -0.76 9.84
C ALA A 25 -10.72 -0.57 10.65
N SER A 26 -10.70 -1.01 11.90
CA SER A 26 -11.84 -0.85 12.80
C SER A 26 -11.39 -0.53 14.23
N ILE A 27 -12.24 0.17 14.97
CA ILE A 27 -12.08 0.37 16.41
C ILE A 27 -13.20 -0.40 17.10
N THR A 28 -12.83 -1.23 18.06
CA THR A 28 -13.76 -2.03 18.87
C THR A 28 -13.44 -1.83 20.34
N GLY A 29 -14.38 -2.19 21.21
CA GLY A 29 -14.09 -2.25 22.62
C GLY A 29 -15.34 -2.49 23.43
N THR A 30 -15.15 -2.46 24.75
CA THR A 30 -16.22 -2.54 25.73
C THR A 30 -16.19 -1.28 26.60
N VAL A 31 -17.36 -0.75 26.90
CA VAL A 31 -17.53 0.37 27.82
C VAL A 31 -18.14 -0.12 29.12
N LYS A 32 -17.52 0.26 30.24
CA LYS A 32 -17.92 -0.13 31.58
C LYS A 32 -17.98 1.06 32.52
N ASP A 33 -18.59 0.87 33.69
CA ASP A 33 -18.49 1.78 34.82
C ASP A 33 -17.34 1.36 35.78
N PRO A 34 -16.97 2.18 36.78
CA PRO A 34 -15.89 1.84 37.72
C PRO A 34 -16.17 0.65 38.63
N SER A 35 -17.43 0.19 38.71
CA SER A 35 -17.82 -1.02 39.45
C SER A 35 -17.67 -2.29 38.60
N GLY A 36 -17.35 -2.14 37.31
CA GLY A 36 -17.20 -3.23 36.33
C GLY A 36 -18.49 -3.58 35.61
N GLY A 37 -19.58 -2.84 35.81
CA GLY A 37 -20.84 -3.00 35.09
C GLY A 37 -20.69 -2.56 33.63
N VAL A 38 -21.26 -3.31 32.69
CA VAL A 38 -21.26 -2.95 31.27
C VAL A 38 -22.27 -1.84 30.99
N LEU A 39 -21.92 -0.90 30.10
CA LEU A 39 -22.75 0.27 29.81
C LEU A 39 -23.32 0.20 28.38
N PRO A 40 -24.60 -0.17 28.20
CA PRO A 40 -25.29 -0.06 26.92
C PRO A 40 -25.70 1.39 26.61
N GLY A 41 -25.84 1.73 25.33
CA GLY A 41 -26.33 3.04 24.88
C GLY A 41 -25.30 4.17 24.91
N VAL A 42 -24.03 3.88 25.17
CA VAL A 42 -22.93 4.86 25.09
C VAL A 42 -22.72 5.23 23.63
N THR A 43 -22.72 6.52 23.32
CA THR A 43 -22.34 7.02 22.00
C THR A 43 -20.81 7.08 21.91
N VAL A 44 -20.25 6.39 20.94
CA VAL A 44 -18.81 6.34 20.68
C VAL A 44 -18.52 7.01 19.35
N GLU A 45 -17.71 8.06 19.37
CA GLU A 45 -17.37 8.89 18.22
C GLU A 45 -15.87 8.79 17.91
N ALA A 46 -15.51 8.27 16.74
CA ALA A 46 -14.14 8.29 16.22
C ALA A 46 -13.96 9.46 15.26
N SER A 47 -13.07 10.39 15.60
CA SER A 47 -12.78 11.58 14.80
C SER A 47 -11.35 11.58 14.25
N SER A 48 -11.19 11.96 12.98
CA SER A 48 -9.88 12.06 12.31
C SER A 48 -9.95 12.95 11.08
N GLU A 49 -8.84 13.63 10.76
CA GLU A 49 -8.66 14.32 9.48
C GLU A 49 -8.60 13.35 8.28
N ALA A 50 -8.35 12.06 8.54
CA ALA A 50 -8.36 11.02 7.51
C ALA A 50 -9.78 10.72 6.98
N LEU A 51 -10.83 11.07 7.75
CA LEU A 51 -12.23 10.85 7.38
C LEU A 51 -12.80 12.09 6.66
N ILE A 52 -13.49 11.87 5.54
CA ILE A 52 -14.18 12.94 4.81
C ILE A 52 -15.28 13.55 5.67
N GLU A 53 -16.03 12.67 6.33
CA GLU A 53 -17.11 12.98 7.26
C GLU A 53 -16.64 13.53 8.62
N LYS A 54 -15.32 13.60 8.86
CA LYS A 54 -14.63 13.96 10.12
C LYS A 54 -14.89 13.04 11.30
N VAL A 55 -16.11 12.53 11.46
CA VAL A 55 -16.55 11.71 12.58
C VAL A 55 -17.35 10.52 12.10
N ARG A 56 -17.04 9.34 12.64
CA ARG A 56 -17.90 8.16 12.58
C ARG A 56 -18.38 7.79 13.97
N THR A 57 -19.63 7.35 14.07
CA THR A 57 -20.26 7.04 15.35
C THR A 57 -20.75 5.59 15.40
N ALA A 58 -20.72 5.02 16.59
CA ALA A 58 -21.37 3.76 16.94
C ALA A 58 -22.01 3.89 18.33
N VAL A 59 -22.91 2.98 18.67
CA VAL A 59 -23.54 2.92 20.00
C VAL A 59 -23.23 1.57 20.63
N THR A 60 -22.95 1.54 21.93
CA THR A 60 -22.72 0.27 22.63
C THR A 60 -24.00 -0.56 22.72
N ASP A 61 -23.87 -1.86 22.49
CA ASP A 61 -24.96 -2.83 22.57
C ASP A 61 -25.33 -3.20 24.02
N GLY A 62 -26.26 -4.15 24.18
CA GLY A 62 -26.70 -4.65 25.48
C GLY A 62 -25.61 -5.30 26.34
N THR A 63 -24.45 -5.62 25.77
CA THR A 63 -23.27 -6.15 26.46
C THR A 63 -22.19 -5.08 26.69
N GLY A 64 -22.47 -3.82 26.35
CA GLY A 64 -21.54 -2.70 26.45
C GLY A 64 -20.47 -2.70 25.35
N GLN A 65 -20.60 -3.54 24.33
CA GLN A 65 -19.62 -3.63 23.24
C GLN A 65 -19.99 -2.68 22.10
N TYR A 66 -18.97 -2.17 21.40
CA TYR A 66 -19.15 -1.36 20.20
C TYR A 66 -18.14 -1.74 19.12
N ARG A 67 -18.47 -1.38 17.87
CA ARG A 67 -17.59 -1.55 16.72
C ARG A 67 -17.82 -0.42 15.71
N ILE A 68 -16.76 0.32 15.40
CA ILE A 68 -16.70 1.31 14.32
C ILE A 68 -15.87 0.71 13.18
N VAL A 69 -16.48 0.53 12.01
CA VAL A 69 -15.86 -0.08 10.83
C VAL A 69 -15.59 0.95 9.72
N ASP A 70 -14.83 0.50 8.72
CA ASP A 70 -14.37 1.26 7.56
C ASP A 70 -13.64 2.55 7.92
N LEU A 71 -12.75 2.45 8.89
CA LEU A 71 -11.84 3.54 9.23
C LEU A 71 -10.62 3.50 8.29
N ARG A 72 -10.24 4.67 7.80
CA ARG A 72 -9.05 4.86 6.97
C ARG A 72 -7.81 4.86 7.85
N ALA A 73 -6.65 4.50 7.30
CA ALA A 73 -5.39 4.64 8.02
C ALA A 73 -5.14 6.10 8.42
N GLY A 74 -4.71 6.32 9.66
CA GLY A 74 -4.54 7.64 10.24
C GLY A 74 -4.66 7.65 11.76
N THR A 75 -4.48 8.82 12.36
CA THR A 75 -4.61 9.01 13.80
C THR A 75 -6.03 9.45 14.16
N TYR A 76 -6.61 8.79 15.16
CA TYR A 76 -7.98 8.99 15.63
C TYR A 76 -8.03 9.46 17.06
N THR A 77 -9.09 10.20 17.34
CA THR A 77 -9.55 10.56 18.68
C THR A 77 -10.91 9.91 18.90
N VAL A 78 -11.03 9.06 19.92
CA VAL A 78 -12.25 8.34 20.27
C VAL A 78 -12.88 8.99 21.50
N THR A 79 -14.14 9.40 21.37
CA THR A 79 -14.91 10.08 22.42
C THR A 79 -16.10 9.22 22.82
N PHE A 80 -16.32 9.05 24.11
CA PHE A 80 -17.37 8.25 24.69
C PHE A 80 -18.29 9.14 25.51
N THR A 81 -19.58 9.13 25.18
CA THR A 81 -20.58 10.00 25.79
C THR A 81 -21.83 9.20 26.17
N LEU A 82 -22.25 9.35 27.43
CA LEU A 82 -23.51 8.79 27.95
C LEU A 82 -24.10 9.77 28.97
N THR A 83 -25.40 10.02 28.91
CA THR A 83 -26.08 10.95 29.84
C THR A 83 -25.94 10.46 31.28
N GLY A 84 -25.54 11.36 32.20
CA GLY A 84 -25.27 11.03 33.60
C GLY A 84 -23.85 10.52 33.88
N PHE A 85 -23.00 10.45 32.86
CA PHE A 85 -21.59 10.08 32.97
C PHE A 85 -20.71 11.19 32.41
N ASN A 86 -19.47 11.26 32.89
CA ASN A 86 -18.44 12.15 32.35
C ASN A 86 -18.01 11.70 30.96
N THR A 87 -17.81 12.64 30.04
CA THR A 87 -17.25 12.35 28.73
C THR A 87 -15.82 11.85 28.86
N TYR A 88 -15.54 10.68 28.27
CA TYR A 88 -14.20 10.12 28.21
C TYR A 88 -13.63 10.28 26.80
N LYS A 89 -12.43 10.84 26.68
CA LYS A 89 -11.79 11.11 25.40
C LYS A 89 -10.40 10.47 25.38
N ARG A 90 -10.17 9.61 24.39
CA ARG A 90 -8.87 8.97 24.14
C ARG A 90 -8.30 9.47 22.81
N GLU A 91 -7.14 10.10 22.88
CA GLU A 91 -6.45 10.67 21.72
C GLU A 91 -5.27 9.80 21.29
N GLY A 92 -4.82 9.97 20.05
CA GLY A 92 -3.59 9.33 19.56
C GLY A 92 -3.73 7.86 19.16
N ILE A 93 -4.94 7.40 18.80
CA ILE A 93 -5.15 6.04 18.29
C ILE A 93 -4.69 5.97 16.84
N GLU A 94 -3.50 5.42 16.59
CA GLU A 94 -3.00 5.20 15.24
C GLU A 94 -3.60 3.91 14.64
N LEU A 95 -4.33 4.05 13.54
CA LEU A 95 -4.83 2.91 12.75
C LEU A 95 -3.98 2.74 11.49
N THR A 96 -3.58 1.51 11.23
CA THR A 96 -2.79 1.12 10.05
C THR A 96 -3.33 -0.15 9.41
N GLY A 97 -3.29 -0.24 8.08
CA GLY A 97 -3.77 -1.37 7.27
C GLY A 97 -5.19 -1.83 7.63
N SER A 98 -5.33 -3.12 7.90
CA SER A 98 -6.55 -3.75 8.41
C SER A 98 -6.57 -3.93 9.94
N PHE A 99 -5.82 -3.10 10.68
CA PHE A 99 -5.69 -3.21 12.12
C PHE A 99 -7.04 -2.99 12.82
N THR A 100 -7.34 -3.85 13.79
CA THR A 100 -8.48 -3.65 14.70
C THR A 100 -7.96 -3.17 16.05
N ALA A 101 -8.16 -1.89 16.35
CA ALA A 101 -7.80 -1.31 17.64
C ALA A 101 -8.84 -1.69 18.69
N SER A 102 -8.40 -2.28 19.81
CA SER A 102 -9.24 -2.51 20.98
C SER A 102 -9.09 -1.34 21.97
N VAL A 103 -10.13 -0.51 22.06
CA VAL A 103 -10.19 0.67 22.92
C VAL A 103 -11.35 0.51 23.89
N ASN A 104 -11.03 0.07 25.11
CA ASN A 104 -11.98 0.00 26.20
C ASN A 104 -12.04 1.35 26.93
N ALA A 105 -13.17 1.62 27.58
CA ALA A 105 -13.38 2.84 28.36
C ALA A 105 -14.13 2.55 29.65
N ASP A 106 -13.69 3.18 30.74
CA ASP A 106 -14.38 3.17 32.04
C ASP A 106 -15.00 4.56 32.28
N LEU A 107 -16.31 4.68 32.06
CA LEU A 107 -17.05 5.93 32.23
C LEU A 107 -17.42 6.15 33.70
N LYS A 108 -16.93 7.25 34.28
CA LYS A 108 -17.28 7.63 35.66
C LYS A 108 -18.61 8.37 35.67
N VAL A 109 -19.45 8.06 36.66
CA VAL A 109 -20.70 8.81 36.92
C VAL A 109 -20.34 10.24 37.31
N GLY A 110 -20.98 11.22 36.69
CA GLY A 110 -20.75 12.64 36.99
C GLY A 110 -21.85 13.53 36.43
N ALA A 111 -22.16 14.60 37.18
CA ALA A 111 -23.32 15.47 36.94
C ALA A 111 -22.98 16.79 36.21
N LEU A 112 -21.71 17.00 35.85
CA LEU A 112 -21.22 18.16 35.10
C LEU A 112 -20.25 17.67 34.02
N GLU A 113 -20.21 18.37 32.87
CA GLU A 113 -19.33 18.10 31.71
C GLU A 113 -17.83 18.22 32.06
N GLU A 114 -17.31 17.31 32.88
CA GLU A 114 -15.88 17.13 33.02
C GLU A 114 -15.41 16.14 31.96
N SER A 115 -14.71 16.64 30.95
CA SER A 115 -14.06 15.80 29.95
C SER A 115 -12.74 15.24 30.50
N VAL A 116 -12.63 13.92 30.63
CA VAL A 116 -11.37 13.27 30.93
C VAL A 116 -10.66 12.97 29.61
N THR A 117 -9.60 13.73 29.31
CA THR A 117 -8.74 13.46 28.15
C THR A 117 -7.52 12.67 28.61
N VAL A 118 -7.35 11.46 28.08
CA VAL A 118 -6.18 10.62 28.34
C VAL A 118 -5.23 10.68 27.15
N THR A 119 -4.07 11.32 27.37
CA THR A 119 -2.95 11.35 26.43
C THR A 119 -1.85 10.43 26.93
N GLY A 120 -1.45 9.42 26.14
CA GLY A 120 -0.25 8.62 26.40
C GLY A 120 -0.45 7.23 27.03
N GLU A 121 -1.58 6.56 26.78
CA GLU A 121 -1.73 5.14 27.15
C GLU A 121 -0.81 4.24 26.29
N SER A 122 -0.43 3.07 26.81
CA SER A 122 0.35 2.04 26.11
C SER A 122 -0.20 1.78 24.69
N PRO A 123 0.67 1.47 23.70
CA PRO A 123 0.25 1.25 22.32
C PRO A 123 -0.87 0.20 22.28
N VAL A 124 -1.94 0.50 21.52
CA VAL A 124 -3.05 -0.43 21.35
C VAL A 124 -2.51 -1.67 20.65
N VAL A 125 -2.70 -2.84 21.26
CA VAL A 125 -2.36 -4.12 20.66
C VAL A 125 -3.64 -4.76 20.14
N ASP A 126 -3.59 -5.29 18.92
CA ASP A 126 -4.67 -6.14 18.41
C ASP A 126 -4.62 -7.48 19.14
N THR A 127 -5.56 -7.67 20.08
CA THR A 127 -5.73 -8.93 20.82
C THR A 127 -6.69 -9.90 20.14
N GLN A 128 -7.34 -9.49 19.04
CA GLN A 128 -8.32 -10.29 18.31
C GLN A 128 -7.69 -11.07 17.15
N SER A 129 -6.52 -10.63 16.70
CA SER A 129 -5.83 -11.21 15.54
C SER A 129 -4.64 -12.07 15.93
N VAL A 130 -4.59 -13.28 15.37
CA VAL A 130 -3.39 -14.13 15.35
C VAL A 130 -2.47 -13.82 14.17
N ARG A 131 -2.83 -12.83 13.33
CA ARG A 131 -2.05 -12.46 12.14
C ARG A 131 -0.77 -11.77 12.55
N ARG A 132 0.33 -12.18 11.94
CA ARG A 132 1.58 -11.43 12.02
C ARG A 132 1.63 -10.43 10.86
N GLN A 133 1.26 -9.19 11.16
CA GLN A 133 1.29 -8.08 10.21
C GLN A 133 2.50 -7.17 10.50
N THR A 134 3.19 -6.71 9.46
CA THR A 134 4.20 -5.66 9.51
C THR A 134 3.72 -4.51 8.63
N VAL A 135 3.64 -3.31 9.19
CA VAL A 135 3.27 -2.11 8.45
C VAL A 135 4.51 -1.27 8.20
N LEU A 136 4.74 -0.94 6.93
CA LEU A 136 5.75 0.02 6.51
C LEU A 136 5.05 1.36 6.26
N SER A 137 5.34 2.34 7.10
CA SER A 137 4.82 3.71 6.93
C SER A 137 5.48 4.41 5.75
N ASN A 138 4.88 5.50 5.26
CA ASN A 138 5.45 6.30 4.18
C ASN A 138 6.87 6.79 4.50
N ASP A 139 7.18 7.09 5.77
CA ASP A 139 8.51 7.54 6.20
C ASP A 139 9.56 6.43 6.11
N VAL A 140 9.20 5.20 6.49
CA VAL A 140 10.06 4.02 6.31
C VAL A 140 10.29 3.76 4.83
N ILE A 141 9.22 3.78 4.01
CA ILE A 141 9.34 3.62 2.55
C ILE A 141 10.21 4.72 1.94
N GLY A 142 10.11 5.94 2.45
CA GLY A 142 10.86 7.10 1.98
C GLY A 142 12.35 7.05 2.34
N SER A 143 12.71 6.43 3.46
CA SER A 143 14.08 6.36 3.99
C SER A 143 14.88 5.16 3.50
N ILE A 144 14.23 4.11 2.99
CA ILE A 144 14.92 2.94 2.45
C ILE A 144 15.72 3.34 1.19
N PRO A 145 17.06 3.16 1.19
CA PRO A 145 17.92 3.51 0.06
C PRO A 145 17.89 2.42 -1.04
N ALA A 146 16.71 1.90 -1.34
CA ALA A 146 16.49 0.95 -2.42
C ALA A 146 15.75 1.63 -3.57
N ALA A 147 15.79 1.03 -4.76
CA ALA A 147 14.83 1.36 -5.79
C ALA A 147 13.43 1.25 -5.17
N ARG A 148 12.61 2.31 -5.28
CA ARG A 148 11.22 2.35 -4.81
C ARG A 148 10.32 1.44 -5.67
N ALA A 149 10.72 0.19 -5.78
CA ALA A 149 9.97 -0.91 -6.34
C ALA A 149 9.51 -1.85 -5.22
N TYR A 150 8.26 -2.31 -5.32
CA TYR A 150 7.66 -3.18 -4.31
C TYR A 150 8.50 -4.46 -4.07
N ALA A 151 9.09 -5.01 -5.13
CA ALA A 151 10.02 -6.15 -5.08
C ALA A 151 11.15 -6.00 -4.05
N GLY A 152 11.78 -4.82 -4.02
CA GLY A 152 12.90 -4.54 -3.14
C GLY A 152 12.46 -4.48 -1.69
N LEU A 153 11.29 -3.91 -1.42
CA LEU A 153 10.71 -3.86 -0.08
C LEU A 153 10.31 -5.26 0.42
N MET A 154 9.79 -6.11 -0.46
CA MET A 154 9.39 -7.47 -0.10
C MET A 154 10.56 -8.34 0.34
N MET A 155 11.73 -8.16 -0.30
CA MET A 155 12.96 -8.87 0.07
C MET A 155 13.48 -8.47 1.45
N LEU A 156 13.10 -7.28 1.96
CA LEU A 156 13.43 -6.86 3.32
C LEU A 156 12.55 -7.53 4.38
N ILE A 157 11.46 -8.20 3.97
CA ILE A 157 10.54 -8.84 4.91
C ILE A 157 10.99 -10.28 5.16
N PRO A 158 11.35 -10.62 6.42
CA PRO A 158 11.77 -11.96 6.77
C PRO A 158 10.74 -13.02 6.39
N GLY A 159 11.22 -14.12 5.79
CA GLY A 159 10.37 -15.23 5.37
C GLY A 159 9.74 -15.08 3.99
N THR A 160 10.02 -13.99 3.26
CA THR A 160 9.66 -13.89 1.83
C THR A 160 10.72 -14.57 0.98
N VAL A 161 10.30 -15.40 0.02
CA VAL A 161 11.17 -15.99 -1.00
C VAL A 161 10.70 -15.57 -2.39
N THR A 162 11.64 -15.22 -3.27
CA THR A 162 11.34 -14.88 -4.67
C THR A 162 11.85 -15.99 -5.60
N GLN A 163 11.06 -16.38 -6.60
CA GLN A 163 11.51 -17.34 -7.61
C GLN A 163 12.52 -16.69 -8.57
N ALA A 164 13.60 -17.40 -8.89
CA ALA A 164 14.53 -17.01 -9.94
C ALA A 164 13.82 -16.92 -11.30
N GLY A 165 13.98 -15.79 -12.00
CA GLY A 165 13.38 -15.54 -13.32
C GLY A 165 13.35 -14.07 -13.75
N GLY A 166 13.45 -13.13 -12.80
CA GLY A 166 13.69 -11.71 -13.06
C GLY A 166 14.98 -11.26 -12.38
N ASN A 167 15.78 -10.43 -13.06
CA ASN A 167 16.90 -9.74 -12.41
C ASN A 167 16.34 -8.87 -11.27
N LEU A 168 16.60 -9.27 -10.03
CA LEU A 168 16.28 -8.52 -8.80
C LEU A 168 17.17 -7.26 -8.63
N ASP A 169 18.06 -7.02 -9.57
CA ASP A 169 18.92 -5.85 -9.65
C ASP A 169 18.08 -4.60 -9.94
N ILE A 170 18.25 -3.53 -9.14
CA ILE A 170 17.60 -2.20 -9.23
C ILE A 170 16.34 -2.23 -10.12
N GLN A 171 15.33 -3.01 -9.71
CA GLN A 171 14.26 -3.35 -10.63
C GLN A 171 13.19 -2.25 -10.64
N VAL A 172 13.44 -1.20 -11.42
CA VAL A 172 12.48 -0.13 -11.75
C VAL A 172 11.66 -0.50 -12.99
N THR A 173 11.71 -1.77 -13.41
CA THR A 173 11.04 -2.25 -14.63
C THR A 173 9.87 -3.17 -14.27
N PRO A 174 8.72 -3.03 -14.94
CA PRO A 174 7.65 -4.01 -14.89
C PRO A 174 8.16 -5.40 -15.22
N GLY A 175 8.18 -6.26 -14.20
CA GLY A 175 8.56 -7.65 -14.33
C GLY A 175 7.59 -8.49 -13.54
N MET A 176 7.20 -9.63 -14.10
CA MET A 176 6.46 -10.64 -13.38
C MET A 176 7.32 -11.15 -12.22
N LEU A 177 7.00 -10.69 -11.01
CA LEU A 177 7.66 -11.17 -9.80
C LEU A 177 6.80 -12.24 -9.16
N VAL A 178 7.42 -13.40 -8.98
CA VAL A 178 6.83 -14.57 -8.33
C VAL A 178 7.45 -14.68 -6.96
N PHE A 179 6.62 -14.67 -5.93
CA PHE A 179 7.06 -14.71 -4.55
C PHE A 179 6.16 -15.58 -3.69
N GLY A 180 6.73 -16.11 -2.61
CA GLY A 180 6.09 -17.02 -1.69
C GLY A 180 6.61 -16.82 -0.27
N GLY A 181 6.04 -17.58 0.66
CA GLY A 181 6.56 -17.70 2.02
C GLY A 181 7.59 -18.81 2.11
N ALA A 182 8.58 -18.65 2.98
CA ALA A 182 9.56 -19.68 3.29
C ALA A 182 8.84 -20.97 3.76
N GLY A 183 9.11 -22.09 3.08
CA GLY A 183 8.47 -23.38 3.35
C GLY A 183 7.11 -23.60 2.67
N GLY A 184 6.56 -22.60 1.98
CA GLY A 184 5.36 -22.71 1.15
C GLY A 184 5.65 -22.89 -0.35
N ARG A 185 4.62 -22.88 -1.19
CA ARG A 185 4.80 -22.88 -2.65
C ARG A 185 5.23 -21.48 -3.09
N ASN A 186 6.06 -21.41 -4.13
CA ASN A 186 6.63 -20.16 -4.62
C ASN A 186 5.63 -19.16 -5.21
N ASN A 187 4.35 -19.53 -5.38
CA ASN A 187 3.32 -18.67 -5.97
C ASN A 187 2.05 -18.56 -5.11
N GLU A 188 2.18 -18.71 -3.80
CA GLU A 188 1.08 -18.59 -2.84
C GLU A 188 0.95 -17.19 -2.24
N ALA A 189 1.84 -16.26 -2.59
CA ALA A 189 1.73 -14.91 -2.06
C ALA A 189 0.71 -14.07 -2.84
N ARG A 190 0.28 -12.93 -2.30
CA ARG A 190 -0.66 -12.02 -2.97
C ARG A 190 -0.23 -10.58 -2.89
N LEU A 191 -0.31 -9.88 -4.01
CA LEU A 191 -0.17 -8.44 -4.08
C LEU A 191 -1.56 -7.82 -4.18
N GLN A 192 -1.92 -7.01 -3.19
CA GLN A 192 -3.17 -6.27 -3.13
C GLN A 192 -2.89 -4.78 -3.22
N VAL A 193 -3.73 -4.06 -3.94
CA VAL A 193 -3.70 -2.60 -4.02
C VAL A 193 -5.09 -2.14 -3.65
N ASP A 194 -5.17 -1.40 -2.54
CA ASP A 194 -6.44 -0.98 -1.93
C ASP A 194 -7.40 -2.17 -1.70
N GLY A 195 -6.85 -3.30 -1.25
CA GLY A 195 -7.58 -4.55 -1.02
C GLY A 195 -7.93 -5.36 -2.27
N LEU A 196 -7.73 -4.83 -3.48
CA LEU A 196 -7.92 -5.61 -4.72
C LEU A 196 -6.69 -6.44 -5.03
N ASN A 197 -6.88 -7.75 -5.24
CA ASN A 197 -5.83 -8.62 -5.72
C ASN A 197 -5.37 -8.21 -7.13
N THR A 198 -4.09 -7.89 -7.27
CA THR A 198 -3.42 -7.53 -8.54
C THR A 198 -2.53 -8.67 -9.07
N GLY A 199 -2.64 -9.85 -8.46
CA GLY A 199 -2.04 -11.08 -8.96
C GLY A 199 -2.64 -11.50 -10.31
N ALA A 200 -1.79 -11.74 -11.30
CA ALA A 200 -2.12 -12.44 -12.52
C ALA A 200 -2.54 -13.89 -12.22
N ALA A 201 -3.66 -14.34 -12.79
CA ALA A 201 -4.22 -15.68 -12.58
C ALA A 201 -3.26 -16.84 -12.97
N PHE A 202 -2.16 -16.56 -13.66
CA PHE A 202 -1.17 -17.54 -14.03
C PHE A 202 -0.47 -18.14 -12.78
N ASN A 203 -0.30 -19.47 -12.78
CA ASN A 203 0.45 -20.23 -11.77
C ASN A 203 -0.05 -20.16 -10.30
N GLY A 204 -1.20 -19.52 -9.99
CA GLY A 204 -1.71 -19.39 -8.59
C GLY A 204 -1.80 -17.96 -8.00
N ALA A 205 -1.74 -16.91 -8.84
CA ALA A 205 -1.93 -15.51 -8.45
C ALA A 205 -0.89 -14.85 -7.52
N GLY A 206 0.24 -15.51 -7.25
CA GLY A 206 1.44 -14.85 -6.69
C GLY A 206 2.33 -14.14 -7.71
N VAL A 207 1.94 -14.14 -8.98
CA VAL A 207 2.61 -13.41 -10.06
C VAL A 207 1.89 -12.09 -10.25
N SER A 208 2.54 -10.93 -10.19
CA SER A 208 1.90 -9.69 -10.64
C SER A 208 2.71 -9.05 -11.78
N SER A 209 2.03 -8.75 -12.89
CA SER A 209 2.55 -7.83 -13.92
C SER A 209 2.19 -6.37 -13.61
N TYR A 210 1.36 -6.14 -12.58
CA TYR A 210 1.03 -4.81 -12.13
C TYR A 210 2.23 -4.27 -11.35
N VAL A 211 2.72 -3.09 -11.72
CA VAL A 211 3.75 -2.41 -10.95
C VAL A 211 3.06 -1.38 -10.07
N PRO A 212 2.82 -1.69 -8.80
CA PRO A 212 2.27 -0.71 -7.90
C PRO A 212 3.30 0.40 -7.66
N ASP A 213 2.77 1.60 -7.55
CA ASP A 213 3.55 2.74 -7.08
C ASP A 213 3.63 2.71 -5.55
N ILE A 214 4.80 2.34 -5.03
CA ILE A 214 5.06 2.40 -3.59
C ILE A 214 5.49 3.78 -3.11
N GLY A 215 5.90 4.69 -4.00
CA GLY A 215 6.28 6.07 -3.65
C GLY A 215 5.10 6.91 -3.17
N ASN A 216 3.90 6.64 -3.72
CA ASN A 216 2.65 7.26 -3.28
C ASN A 216 1.78 6.32 -2.42
N ALA A 217 2.35 5.27 -1.84
CA ALA A 217 1.65 4.48 -0.84
C ALA A 217 1.57 5.27 0.48
N GLN A 218 0.40 5.33 1.09
CA GLN A 218 0.23 5.82 2.46
C GLN A 218 0.96 4.88 3.42
N GLU A 219 0.78 3.59 3.20
CA GLU A 219 1.40 2.50 3.95
C GLU A 219 1.42 1.22 3.12
N ILE A 220 2.28 0.29 3.51
CA ILE A 220 2.30 -1.07 2.98
C ILE A 220 2.15 -2.02 4.17
N ALA A 221 1.06 -2.78 4.19
CA ALA A 221 0.80 -3.80 5.19
C ALA A 221 1.16 -5.17 4.62
N THR A 222 2.08 -5.89 5.28
CA THR A 222 2.45 -7.25 4.91
C THR A 222 1.99 -8.22 5.98
N THR A 223 1.27 -9.28 5.60
CA THR A 223 0.94 -10.39 6.50
C THR A 223 1.78 -11.60 6.12
N SER A 224 2.63 -12.08 7.03
CA SER A 224 3.53 -13.21 6.77
C SER A 224 2.94 -14.57 7.19
N SER A 225 1.99 -14.57 8.12
CA SER A 225 1.43 -15.79 8.72
C SER A 225 0.09 -15.53 9.42
N GLY A 226 -0.69 -16.57 9.65
CA GLY A 226 -1.97 -16.48 10.37
C GLY A 226 -3.16 -16.09 9.49
N GLY A 227 -3.10 -16.41 8.19
CA GLY A 227 -4.26 -16.27 7.31
C GLY A 227 -5.42 -17.11 7.83
N LEU A 228 -6.51 -16.44 8.21
CA LEU A 228 -7.81 -17.06 8.51
C LEU A 228 -8.43 -17.58 7.19
N GLY A 229 -9.44 -18.46 7.27
CA GLY A 229 -10.04 -19.16 6.12
C GLY A 229 -10.65 -18.29 5.01
N GLU A 230 -10.61 -16.97 5.16
CA GLU A 230 -10.89 -15.97 4.11
C GLU A 230 -9.77 -15.79 3.07
N SER A 231 -8.55 -16.31 3.33
CA SER A 231 -7.47 -16.29 2.35
C SER A 231 -7.53 -17.52 1.47
N GLU A 232 -7.58 -17.33 0.15
CA GLU A 232 -7.59 -18.43 -0.82
C GLU A 232 -6.25 -19.19 -0.90
N VAL A 233 -5.17 -18.64 -0.33
CA VAL A 233 -3.83 -19.23 -0.31
C VAL A 233 -3.14 -18.99 1.04
N GLY A 234 -2.25 -19.90 1.43
CA GLY A 234 -1.53 -19.85 2.70
C GLY A 234 -0.25 -19.00 2.71
N GLY A 235 0.09 -18.33 1.59
CA GLY A 235 1.29 -17.52 1.47
C GLY A 235 1.12 -16.08 1.97
N PRO A 236 2.21 -15.29 1.97
CA PRO A 236 2.20 -13.93 2.49
C PRO A 236 1.37 -12.99 1.62
N THR A 237 0.69 -12.03 2.24
CA THR A 237 -0.03 -10.97 1.54
C THR A 237 0.71 -9.65 1.67
N PHE A 238 0.77 -8.90 0.58
CA PHE A 238 1.35 -7.57 0.48
C PHE A 238 0.24 -6.62 0.05
N SER A 239 -0.28 -5.83 0.98
CA SER A 239 -1.34 -4.85 0.73
C SER A 239 -0.75 -3.45 0.68
N ILE A 240 -0.95 -2.79 -0.46
CA ILE A 240 -0.51 -1.42 -0.69
C ILE A 240 -1.72 -0.53 -0.58
N VAL A 241 -1.70 0.41 0.37
CA VAL A 241 -2.76 1.40 0.55
C VAL A 241 -2.32 2.70 -0.12
N PRO A 242 -2.96 3.14 -1.21
CA PRO A 242 -2.60 4.40 -1.87
C PRO A 242 -2.86 5.61 -0.97
N LYS A 243 -2.11 6.70 -1.21
CA LYS A 243 -2.45 8.00 -0.63
C LYS A 243 -3.82 8.47 -1.10
N THR A 244 -4.49 9.23 -0.23
CA THR A 244 -5.79 9.85 -0.53
C THR A 244 -5.67 11.37 -0.45
N GLY A 245 -6.64 12.05 -1.06
CA GLY A 245 -6.76 13.50 -0.94
C GLY A 245 -7.22 13.88 0.46
N GLY A 246 -7.06 15.16 0.81
CA GLY A 246 -7.57 15.70 2.07
C GLY A 246 -8.01 17.14 1.88
N ASN A 247 -8.33 17.82 2.97
CA ASN A 247 -8.71 19.24 2.96
C ASN A 247 -7.57 20.21 2.69
N SER A 248 -6.33 19.72 2.60
CA SER A 248 -5.17 20.53 2.24
C SER A 248 -4.64 20.09 0.88
N LEU A 249 -4.32 21.07 0.02
CA LEU A 249 -3.62 20.80 -1.24
C LEU A 249 -2.18 20.40 -0.93
N LYS A 250 -1.82 19.15 -1.24
CA LYS A 250 -0.48 18.59 -1.07
C LYS A 250 -0.04 17.92 -2.37
N GLY A 251 1.25 17.94 -2.61
CA GLY A 251 1.85 17.26 -3.75
C GLY A 251 3.26 16.78 -3.46
N SER A 252 3.72 15.83 -4.25
CA SER A 252 5.05 15.25 -4.16
C SER A 252 5.61 15.00 -5.55
N ILE A 253 6.92 15.23 -5.71
CA ILE A 253 7.67 14.87 -6.90
C ILE A 253 8.83 14.00 -6.43
N TYR A 254 8.98 12.83 -7.05
CA TYR A 254 10.10 11.94 -6.86
C TYR A 254 10.74 11.64 -8.20
N GLN A 255 12.07 11.66 -8.23
CA GLN A 255 12.83 11.33 -9.42
C GLN A 255 14.08 10.53 -9.02
N SER A 256 14.29 9.42 -9.71
CA SER A 256 15.51 8.61 -9.61
C SER A 256 16.05 8.32 -11.00
N ASN A 257 17.36 8.47 -11.17
CA ASN A 257 18.04 8.16 -12.42
C ASN A 257 19.36 7.46 -12.12
N VAL A 258 19.63 6.37 -12.84
CA VAL A 258 20.92 5.69 -12.83
C VAL A 258 21.43 5.65 -14.26
N THR A 259 22.70 6.03 -14.47
CA THR A 259 23.33 6.00 -15.79
C THR A 259 24.49 5.01 -15.78
N LYS A 260 24.99 4.64 -16.98
CA LYS A 260 26.15 3.76 -17.15
C LYS A 260 27.39 4.13 -16.31
N GLY A 261 27.57 5.41 -15.99
CA GLY A 261 28.72 5.89 -15.22
C GLY A 261 28.58 5.71 -13.71
N MET A 262 27.38 5.33 -13.23
CA MET A 262 27.06 5.19 -11.80
C MET A 262 27.08 3.72 -11.34
N VAL A 263 27.33 2.78 -12.26
CA VAL A 263 27.33 1.34 -12.00
C VAL A 263 28.72 0.79 -12.31
N GLY A 264 29.26 0.01 -11.36
CA GLY A 264 30.53 -0.68 -11.53
C GLY A 264 30.42 -1.90 -12.45
N ASP A 265 31.56 -2.40 -12.93
CA ASP A 265 31.64 -3.62 -13.72
C ASP A 265 32.02 -4.81 -12.84
N ASN A 266 31.30 -5.93 -12.98
CA ASN A 266 31.62 -7.21 -12.34
C ASN A 266 32.04 -8.28 -13.38
N TYR A 267 32.29 -7.87 -14.62
CA TYR A 267 32.77 -8.73 -15.69
C TYR A 267 34.25 -9.08 -15.48
N THR A 268 34.51 -10.35 -15.22
CA THR A 268 35.86 -10.86 -14.93
C THR A 268 36.44 -11.67 -16.08
N GLU A 269 37.76 -11.85 -16.07
CA GLU A 269 38.46 -12.73 -17.01
C GLU A 269 37.95 -14.18 -16.95
N ALA A 270 37.60 -14.66 -15.75
CA ALA A 270 37.02 -15.98 -15.58
C ALA A 270 35.68 -16.14 -16.34
N LEU A 271 34.84 -15.11 -16.33
CA LEU A 271 33.58 -15.10 -17.10
C LEU A 271 33.85 -15.08 -18.62
N ARG A 272 34.88 -14.35 -19.06
CA ARG A 272 35.30 -14.33 -20.46
C ARG A 272 35.77 -15.70 -20.93
N ILE A 273 36.61 -16.38 -20.15
CA ILE A 273 37.09 -17.74 -20.42
C ILE A 273 35.92 -18.74 -20.43
N ALA A 274 34.94 -18.57 -19.55
CA ALA A 274 33.72 -19.38 -19.51
C ALA A 274 32.76 -19.15 -20.70
N GLY A 275 33.10 -18.25 -21.64
CA GLY A 275 32.36 -18.04 -22.88
C GLY A 275 31.41 -16.82 -22.88
N LEU A 276 31.35 -16.06 -21.78
CA LEU A 276 30.59 -14.81 -21.75
C LEU A 276 31.38 -13.71 -22.47
N SER A 277 31.13 -13.53 -23.77
CA SER A 277 31.86 -12.56 -24.61
C SER A 277 31.36 -11.12 -24.49
N THR A 278 30.11 -10.92 -24.10
CA THR A 278 29.49 -9.59 -23.95
C THR A 278 28.63 -9.57 -22.69
N PRO A 279 29.07 -8.92 -21.60
CA PRO A 279 28.29 -8.83 -20.37
C PRO A 279 27.06 -7.92 -20.56
N GLY A 280 26.05 -8.15 -19.72
CA GLY A 280 24.91 -7.25 -19.60
C GLY A 280 25.37 -5.92 -19.00
N LYS A 281 24.94 -4.81 -19.58
CA LYS A 281 25.27 -3.46 -19.12
C LYS A 281 24.00 -2.64 -18.95
N LEU A 282 23.90 -1.90 -17.85
CA LEU A 282 22.88 -0.87 -17.67
C LEU A 282 23.33 0.42 -18.37
N PHE A 283 22.50 0.93 -19.28
CA PHE A 283 22.74 2.23 -19.90
C PHE A 283 22.05 3.36 -19.13
N LYS A 284 20.76 3.16 -18.86
CA LYS A 284 19.91 4.13 -18.18
C LYS A 284 18.82 3.40 -17.41
N LEU A 285 18.48 3.92 -16.25
CA LEU A 285 17.28 3.60 -15.51
C LEU A 285 16.68 4.91 -15.01
N TRP A 286 15.36 5.03 -15.06
CA TRP A 286 14.64 6.21 -14.61
C TRP A 286 13.34 5.82 -13.91
N ASP A 287 12.99 6.59 -12.88
CA ASP A 287 11.69 6.57 -12.21
C ASP A 287 11.31 8.03 -11.96
N THR A 288 10.20 8.48 -12.52
CA THR A 288 9.65 9.80 -12.30
C THR A 288 8.23 9.65 -11.82
N ASN A 289 7.93 10.26 -10.68
CA ASN A 289 6.68 10.08 -10.00
C ASN A 289 6.17 11.42 -9.46
N ILE A 290 4.92 11.76 -9.79
CA ILE A 290 4.27 12.99 -9.39
C ILE A 290 2.93 12.62 -8.76
N GLY A 291 2.70 13.05 -7.53
CA GLY A 291 1.44 12.91 -6.81
C GLY A 291 0.87 14.28 -6.45
N ILE A 292 -0.44 14.46 -6.58
CA ILE A 292 -1.15 15.66 -6.14
C ILE A 292 -2.52 15.28 -5.58
N GLY A 293 -2.89 15.86 -4.46
CA GLY A 293 -4.21 15.69 -3.87
C GLY A 293 -4.65 16.89 -3.06
N GLY A 294 -5.95 17.02 -2.89
CA GLY A 294 -6.56 18.13 -2.18
C GLY A 294 -8.08 18.13 -2.29
N PRO A 295 -8.73 19.19 -1.81
CA PRO A 295 -10.17 19.30 -1.85
C PRO A 295 -10.65 19.80 -3.22
N ILE A 296 -11.68 19.14 -3.77
CA ILE A 296 -12.57 19.75 -4.77
C ILE A 296 -13.61 20.60 -4.01
N VAL A 297 -14.17 20.04 -2.94
CA VAL A 297 -15.06 20.71 -1.98
C VAL A 297 -14.59 20.34 -0.58
N ASN A 298 -14.25 21.34 0.23
CA ASN A 298 -13.81 21.12 1.61
C ASN A 298 -14.85 20.28 2.39
N ASP A 299 -14.35 19.32 3.16
CA ASP A 299 -15.11 18.41 4.02
C ASP A 299 -16.13 17.52 3.29
N ARG A 300 -16.08 17.43 1.96
CA ARG A 300 -17.11 16.71 1.17
C ARG A 300 -16.57 15.92 0.00
N LEU A 301 -15.63 16.50 -0.74
CA LEU A 301 -15.12 15.88 -1.96
C LEU A 301 -13.64 16.20 -2.12
N TRP A 302 -12.82 15.16 -2.09
CA TRP A 302 -11.39 15.25 -2.26
C TRP A 302 -10.95 14.52 -3.53
N PHE A 303 -9.81 14.91 -4.07
CA PHE A 303 -9.16 14.24 -5.18
C PHE A 303 -7.73 13.84 -4.81
N PHE A 304 -7.26 12.76 -5.41
CA PHE A 304 -5.85 12.41 -5.47
C PHE A 304 -5.56 11.86 -6.86
N GLY A 305 -4.50 12.35 -7.47
CA GLY A 305 -4.03 11.93 -8.79
C GLY A 305 -2.54 11.68 -8.74
N GLN A 306 -2.11 10.62 -9.42
CA GLN A 306 -0.70 10.29 -9.56
C GLN A 306 -0.35 10.03 -11.02
N PHE A 307 0.88 10.38 -11.38
CA PHE A 307 1.50 10.06 -12.65
C PHE A 307 2.86 9.45 -12.37
N ARG A 308 3.15 8.31 -12.99
CA ARG A 308 4.45 7.63 -12.89
C ARG A 308 4.93 7.20 -14.26
N ASP A 309 6.17 7.55 -14.57
CA ASP A 309 6.92 7.07 -15.73
C ASP A 309 8.21 6.42 -15.25
N GLU A 310 8.37 5.14 -15.56
CA GLU A 310 9.52 4.35 -15.14
C GLU A 310 10.04 3.50 -16.30
N GLY A 311 11.34 3.18 -16.25
CA GLY A 311 11.92 2.27 -17.22
C GLY A 311 13.41 2.04 -17.07
N SER A 312 13.91 1.10 -17.86
CA SER A 312 15.33 0.83 -17.97
C SER A 312 15.73 0.51 -19.40
N HIS A 313 16.99 0.82 -19.72
CA HIS A 313 17.67 0.45 -20.94
C HIS A 313 18.92 -0.32 -20.55
N ARG A 314 18.93 -1.61 -20.84
CA ARG A 314 20.03 -2.54 -20.55
C ARG A 314 20.26 -3.50 -21.70
N THR A 315 21.49 -3.94 -21.89
CA THR A 315 21.80 -5.01 -22.85
C THR A 315 21.42 -6.36 -22.27
N ILE A 316 21.09 -7.30 -23.16
CA ILE A 316 20.97 -8.71 -22.80
C ILE A 316 22.26 -9.39 -23.26
N PRO A 317 22.97 -10.12 -22.38
CA PRO A 317 24.22 -10.78 -22.77
C PRO A 317 24.07 -11.61 -24.04
N GLY A 318 24.98 -11.39 -25.00
CA GLY A 318 25.00 -12.12 -26.28
C GLY A 318 23.90 -11.75 -27.28
N MET A 319 23.01 -10.81 -26.95
CA MET A 319 22.08 -10.22 -27.90
C MET A 319 22.67 -8.94 -28.49
N PHE A 320 22.36 -8.68 -29.76
CA PHE A 320 22.80 -7.48 -30.47
C PHE A 320 21.65 -6.94 -31.29
N ALA A 321 21.67 -5.65 -31.57
CA ALA A 321 20.75 -5.06 -32.54
C ALA A 321 20.92 -5.74 -33.90
N ASN A 322 19.81 -5.92 -34.63
CA ASN A 322 19.87 -6.41 -35.99
C ASN A 322 20.33 -5.29 -36.92
N ALA A 323 21.52 -5.41 -37.49
CA ALA A 323 22.10 -4.49 -38.48
C ALA A 323 21.21 -4.34 -39.73
N ASN A 324 20.35 -5.32 -40.01
CA ASN A 324 19.41 -5.30 -41.12
C ASN A 324 18.02 -4.75 -40.76
N ALA A 325 17.80 -4.30 -39.51
CA ALA A 325 16.49 -3.79 -39.10
C ALA A 325 16.08 -2.55 -39.91
N GLY A 326 14.86 -2.56 -40.46
CA GLY A 326 14.32 -1.47 -41.28
C GLY A 326 14.63 -1.56 -42.78
N ASP A 327 15.44 -2.54 -43.21
CA ASP A 327 15.69 -2.82 -44.62
C ASP A 327 14.71 -3.90 -45.13
N PRO A 328 13.72 -3.54 -45.98
CA PRO A 328 12.72 -4.50 -46.45
C PRO A 328 13.29 -5.57 -47.39
N ALA A 329 14.50 -5.38 -47.95
CA ALA A 329 15.15 -6.34 -48.82
C ALA A 329 15.91 -7.44 -48.05
N LYS A 330 16.18 -7.23 -46.76
CA LYS A 330 16.95 -8.17 -45.94
C LYS A 330 16.08 -8.87 -44.92
N ARG A 331 15.91 -10.18 -45.09
CA ARG A 331 15.07 -11.02 -44.22
C ARG A 331 15.84 -11.77 -43.13
N THR A 332 17.17 -11.65 -43.11
CA THR A 332 18.04 -12.36 -42.17
C THR A 332 18.52 -11.43 -41.06
N TYR A 333 18.71 -12.00 -39.87
CA TYR A 333 19.36 -11.34 -38.76
C TYR A 333 20.88 -11.22 -39.03
N LEU A 334 21.42 -10.02 -38.84
CA LEU A 334 22.86 -9.78 -38.80
C LEU A 334 23.17 -9.03 -37.51
N ALA A 335 24.01 -9.59 -36.65
CA ALA A 335 24.35 -8.98 -35.37
C ALA A 335 25.22 -7.73 -35.57
N ASP A 336 24.73 -6.57 -35.10
CA ASP A 336 25.53 -5.36 -35.01
C ASP A 336 26.36 -5.36 -33.70
N ARG A 337 27.63 -5.78 -33.80
CA ARG A 337 28.53 -5.86 -32.64
C ARG A 337 28.88 -4.50 -32.02
N SER A 338 28.58 -3.39 -32.70
CA SER A 338 28.73 -2.05 -32.13
C SER A 338 27.55 -1.66 -31.23
N ARG A 339 26.44 -2.39 -31.33
CA ARG A 339 25.17 -2.15 -30.62
C ARG A 339 24.71 -3.43 -29.88
N PRO A 340 25.43 -3.83 -28.81
CA PRO A 340 24.96 -4.88 -27.90
C PRO A 340 23.70 -4.46 -27.13
#